data_AF-A0A384KFN0-F1
#
_entry.id   AF-A0A384KFN0-F1
#
_cell.length_a   1.000
_cell.length_b   1.000
_cell.length_c   1.000
_cell.angle_alpha   90.00
_cell.angle_beta   90.00
_cell.angle_gamma   90.00
#
_symmetry.space_group_name_H-M   'P 1'
#
loop_
_entity.id
_entity.type
_entity.pdbx_description
1 polymer ?
#
loop_
_entity_poly.entity_id
_entity_poly.type
_entity_poly.pdbx_seq_one_letter_code
_entity_poly.pdbx_strand_id
1 'polypeptide(L)'
;MIMINSPTCDVTAGLNGLRNKSVEEIAEIVKRAKEAKEAQLGDTDNFKEKQNLNVLKAFAENQAHCFSICKQNLYNRFEEDLQKYQNVSAQNNSTFNERKKKELEKFYQDMEQQLCFRACSMRCRHILQGREEEEGVRISGNGENKKQHLPS
;
A
#
# COMPACT_ATOMS: atom_id res chain seq x y z
N MET A 1 -9.03 43.64 5.65
CA MET A 1 -8.89 43.11 7.03
C MET A 1 -9.88 41.98 7.18
N ILE A 2 -9.41 40.72 7.11
CA ILE A 2 -10.26 39.54 7.30
C ILE A 2 -10.14 39.19 8.79
N MET A 3 -11.21 39.37 9.55
CA MET A 3 -11.28 38.92 10.95
C MET A 3 -11.36 37.40 10.95
N ILE A 4 -10.29 36.75 11.40
CA ILE A 4 -10.26 35.31 11.66
C ILE A 4 -11.01 35.10 12.97
N ASN A 5 -12.29 34.74 12.92
CA ASN A 5 -13.02 34.27 14.08
C ASN A 5 -12.48 32.89 14.46
N SER A 6 -11.60 32.83 15.46
CA SER A 6 -11.23 31.59 16.13
C SER A 6 -12.47 31.07 16.86
N PRO A 7 -12.92 29.81 16.67
CA PRO A 7 -13.96 29.24 17.51
C PRO A 7 -13.41 29.21 18.93
N THR A 8 -14.00 30.01 19.81
CA THR A 8 -13.71 29.93 21.24
C THR A 8 -14.27 28.59 21.72
N CYS A 9 -13.43 27.56 21.74
CA CYS A 9 -13.71 26.36 22.54
C CYS A 9 -13.76 26.84 23.99
N ASP A 10 -14.96 27.08 24.49
CA ASP A 10 -15.16 27.46 25.88
C ASP A 10 -14.87 26.25 26.76
N VAL A 11 -13.60 26.11 27.14
CA VAL A 11 -13.09 25.08 28.04
C VAL A 11 -13.82 25.14 29.40
N THR A 12 -14.46 26.26 29.73
CA THR A 12 -15.06 26.50 31.04
C THR A 12 -16.46 25.89 31.22
N ALA A 13 -17.18 25.60 30.13
CA ALA A 13 -18.52 25.03 30.20
C ALA A 13 -18.55 23.64 30.87
N GLY A 14 -17.54 22.80 30.62
CA GLY A 14 -17.39 21.50 31.29
C GLY A 14 -16.89 21.61 32.74
N LEU A 15 -16.09 22.64 33.04
CA LEU A 15 -15.50 22.87 34.37
C LEU A 15 -16.55 23.21 35.43
N ASN A 16 -17.63 23.92 35.07
CA ASN A 16 -18.72 24.23 36.00
C ASN A 16 -19.48 22.98 36.46
N GLY A 17 -19.59 21.95 35.62
CA GLY A 17 -20.18 20.66 36.00
C GLY A 17 -19.30 19.82 36.92
N LEU A 18 -17.99 20.08 36.97
CA LEU A 18 -17.03 19.40 37.85
C LEU A 18 -16.91 20.08 39.23
N ARG A 19 -17.17 21.39 39.32
CA ARG A 19 -17.08 22.16 40.58
C ARG A 19 -18.02 21.69 41.69
N ASN A 20 -19.16 21.08 41.32
CA ASN A 20 -20.16 20.58 42.26
C ASN A 20 -20.02 19.07 42.55
N LYS A 21 -18.91 18.45 42.13
CA LYS A 21 -18.66 17.01 42.27
C LYS A 21 -17.62 16.74 43.33
N SER A 22 -17.75 15.60 44.02
CA SER A 22 -16.71 15.13 44.93
C SER A 22 -15.44 14.74 44.17
N VAL A 23 -14.32 14.65 44.88
CA VAL A 23 -13.04 14.23 44.31
C VAL A 23 -13.14 12.82 43.71
N GLU A 24 -13.88 11.92 44.37
CA GLU A 24 -14.15 10.56 43.91
C GLU A 24 -14.99 10.54 42.61
N GLU A 25 -16.01 11.39 42.51
CA GLU A 25 -16.81 11.51 41.30
C GLU A 25 -15.99 12.04 40.12
N ILE A 26 -15.10 13.00 40.36
CA ILE A 26 -14.20 13.53 39.34
C ILE A 26 -13.21 12.45 38.90
N ALA A 27 -12.64 11.69 39.85
CA ALA A 27 -11.73 10.58 39.54
C ALA A 27 -12.41 9.52 38.67
N GLU A 28 -13.67 9.18 38.95
CA GLU A 28 -14.43 8.19 38.16
C GLU A 28 -14.81 8.72 36.76
N ILE A 29 -15.01 10.03 36.60
CA ILE A 29 -15.20 10.66 35.28
C ILE A 29 -13.91 10.58 34.47
N VAL A 30 -12.77 10.95 35.07
CA VAL A 30 -11.46 10.88 34.41
C VAL A 30 -11.12 9.45 34.02
N LYS A 31 -11.38 8.48 34.91
CA LYS A 31 -11.18 7.06 34.65
C LYS A 31 -12.01 6.58 33.46
N ARG A 32 -13.32 6.85 33.45
CA ARG A 32 -14.19 6.47 32.31
C ARG A 32 -13.80 7.16 31.01
N ALA A 33 -13.39 8.43 31.05
CA ALA A 33 -12.91 9.13 29.87
C ALA A 33 -11.60 8.54 29.33
N LYS A 34 -10.69 8.11 30.23
CA LYS A 34 -9.46 7.42 29.88
C LYS A 34 -9.75 6.05 29.25
N GLU A 35 -10.59 5.24 29.88
CA GLU A 35 -10.99 3.92 29.38
C GLU A 35 -11.70 4.02 28.02
N ALA A 36 -12.60 4.99 27.84
CA ALA A 36 -13.28 5.22 26.56
C ALA A 36 -12.32 5.66 25.45
N LYS A 37 -11.33 6.50 25.79
CA LYS A 37 -10.29 6.92 24.84
C LYS A 37 -9.36 5.76 24.47
N GLU A 38 -8.97 4.94 25.44
CA GLU A 38 -8.15 3.74 25.22
C GLU A 38 -8.88 2.71 24.36
N ALA A 39 -10.18 2.49 24.58
CA ALA A 39 -11.00 1.61 23.73
C ALA A 39 -11.10 2.12 22.28
N GLN A 40 -11.36 3.43 22.09
CA GLN A 40 -11.44 4.02 20.75
C GLN A 40 -10.10 3.99 19.98
N LEU A 41 -9.00 4.22 20.69
CA LEU A 41 -7.65 4.13 20.11
C LEU A 41 -7.31 2.68 19.73
N GLY A 42 -7.60 1.71 20.59
CA GLY A 42 -7.38 0.30 20.32
C GLY A 42 -8.13 -0.20 19.08
N ASP A 43 -9.38 0.22 18.90
CA ASP A 43 -10.17 -0.14 17.72
C ASP A 43 -9.68 0.53 16.44
N THR A 44 -9.25 1.80 16.52
CA THR A 44 -8.74 2.56 15.37
C THR A 44 -7.39 2.05 14.90
N ASP A 45 -6.47 1.77 15.83
CA ASP A 45 -5.14 1.26 15.52
C ASP A 45 -5.21 -0.16 14.93
N ASN A 46 -6.07 -1.02 15.49
CA ASN A 46 -6.33 -2.36 14.95
C ASN A 46 -6.93 -2.30 13.52
N PHE A 47 -7.86 -1.36 13.28
CA PHE A 47 -8.42 -1.17 11.93
C PHE A 47 -7.36 -0.70 10.92
N LYS A 48 -6.51 0.27 11.30
CA LYS A 48 -5.41 0.76 10.46
C LYS A 48 -4.38 -0.34 10.18
N GLU A 49 -4.02 -1.13 11.18
CA GLU A 49 -3.11 -2.26 11.04
C GLU A 49 -3.68 -3.32 10.07
N LYS A 50 -4.94 -3.71 10.24
CA LYS A 50 -5.62 -4.64 9.33
C LYS A 50 -5.67 -4.11 7.90
N GLN A 51 -5.89 -2.82 7.72
CA GLN A 51 -5.85 -2.17 6.42
C GLN A 51 -4.45 -2.20 5.80
N ASN A 52 -3.41 -1.91 6.57
CA ASN A 52 -2.01 -1.98 6.11
C ASN A 52 -1.63 -3.42 5.72
N LEU A 53 -2.06 -4.42 6.49
CA LEU A 53 -1.84 -5.84 6.16
C LEU A 53 -2.51 -6.23 4.84
N ASN A 54 -3.72 -5.74 4.58
CA ASN A 54 -4.40 -5.98 3.30
C ASN A 54 -3.65 -5.36 2.12
N VAL A 55 -3.09 -4.16 2.28
CA VAL A 55 -2.28 -3.49 1.25
C VAL A 55 -0.99 -4.27 0.99
N LEU A 56 -0.29 -4.71 2.05
CA LEU A 56 0.92 -5.53 1.92
C LEU A 56 0.64 -6.88 1.25
N LYS A 57 -0.48 -7.51 1.60
CA LYS A 57 -0.93 -8.75 0.96
C LYS A 57 -1.17 -8.54 -0.54
N ALA A 58 -1.92 -7.50 -0.91
CA ALA A 58 -2.17 -7.17 -2.30
C ALA A 58 -0.87 -6.87 -3.06
N PHE A 59 0.07 -6.14 -2.46
CA PHE A 59 1.39 -5.90 -3.03
C PHE A 59 2.14 -7.21 -3.30
N ALA A 60 2.22 -8.10 -2.31
CA ALA A 60 2.93 -9.36 -2.42
C ALA A 60 2.31 -10.30 -3.48
N GLU A 61 0.99 -10.40 -3.54
CA GLU A 61 0.28 -11.22 -4.53
C GLU A 61 0.53 -10.70 -5.96
N ASN A 62 0.46 -9.39 -6.16
CA ASN A 62 0.73 -8.78 -7.47
C ASN A 62 2.19 -8.90 -7.89
N GLN A 63 3.12 -8.72 -6.93
CA GLN A 63 4.55 -8.89 -7.16
C GLN A 63 4.86 -10.33 -7.56
N ALA A 64 4.28 -11.32 -6.86
CA ALA A 64 4.47 -12.74 -7.13
C ALA A 64 3.91 -13.12 -8.51
N HIS A 65 2.73 -12.61 -8.87
CA HIS A 65 2.14 -12.85 -10.19
C HIS A 65 2.99 -12.26 -11.32
N CYS A 66 3.48 -11.03 -11.16
CA CYS A 66 4.41 -10.44 -12.12
C CYS A 66 5.70 -11.26 -12.24
N PHE A 67 6.24 -11.72 -11.11
CA PHE A 67 7.47 -12.48 -11.07
C PHE A 67 7.33 -13.82 -11.80
N SER A 68 6.21 -14.53 -11.62
CA SER A 68 5.97 -15.81 -12.30
C SER A 68 5.90 -15.65 -13.82
N ILE A 69 5.23 -14.60 -14.32
CA ILE A 69 5.18 -14.29 -15.75
C ILE A 69 6.58 -13.98 -16.29
N CYS A 70 7.34 -13.14 -15.59
CA CYS A 70 8.68 -12.76 -16.01
C CYS A 70 9.62 -13.97 -16.08
N LYS A 71 9.58 -14.83 -15.05
CA LYS A 71 10.33 -16.07 -15.00
C LYS A 71 9.97 -17.00 -16.17
N GLN A 72 8.68 -17.18 -16.45
CA GLN A 72 8.23 -18.03 -17.54
C GLN A 72 8.72 -17.51 -18.90
N ASN A 73 8.67 -16.19 -19.12
CA ASN A 73 9.18 -15.59 -20.34
C ASN A 73 10.70 -15.78 -20.51
N LEU A 74 11.47 -15.63 -19.42
CA LEU A 74 12.91 -15.89 -19.44
C LEU A 74 13.23 -17.35 -19.74
N TYR A 75 12.48 -18.28 -19.16
CA TYR A 75 12.65 -19.71 -19.41
C TYR A 75 12.38 -20.07 -20.88
N ASN A 76 11.24 -19.62 -21.43
CA ASN A 76 10.91 -19.85 -22.84
C ASN A 76 12.00 -19.28 -23.76
N ARG A 77 12.52 -18.08 -23.43
CA ARG A 77 13.57 -17.46 -24.21
C ARG A 77 14.90 -18.21 -24.13
N PHE A 78 15.23 -18.75 -22.95
CA PHE A 78 16.40 -19.60 -22.77
C PHE A 78 16.32 -20.87 -23.63
N GLU A 79 15.15 -21.53 -23.67
CA GLU A 79 14.95 -22.71 -24.53
C GLU A 79 15.13 -22.38 -26.02
N GLU A 80 14.57 -21.26 -26.49
CA GLU A 80 14.75 -20.80 -27.88
C GLU A 80 16.23 -20.56 -28.21
N ASP A 81 16.96 -19.89 -27.32
CA ASP A 81 18.36 -19.56 -27.55
C ASP A 81 19.25 -20.81 -27.48
N LEU A 82 18.90 -21.77 -26.62
CA LEU A 82 19.58 -23.07 -26.54
C LEU A 82 19.39 -23.87 -27.84
N GLN A 83 18.16 -23.93 -28.36
CA GLN A 83 17.88 -24.59 -29.63
C GLN A 83 18.62 -23.94 -30.80
N LYS A 84 18.62 -22.59 -30.88
CA LYS A 84 19.42 -21.87 -31.89
C LYS A 84 20.90 -22.22 -31.78
N TYR A 85 21.43 -22.27 -30.57
CA TYR A 85 22.84 -22.59 -30.35
C TYR A 85 23.18 -24.02 -30.77
N GLN A 86 22.30 -24.99 -30.49
CA GLN A 86 22.44 -26.37 -30.96
C GLN A 86 22.40 -26.46 -32.48
N ASN A 87 21.44 -25.79 -33.12
CA ASN A 87 21.29 -25.79 -34.58
C ASN A 87 22.50 -25.19 -35.29
N VAL A 88 23.01 -24.05 -34.80
CA VAL A 88 24.24 -23.43 -35.34
C VAL A 88 25.45 -24.36 -35.15
N SER A 89 25.54 -25.03 -34.00
CA SER A 89 26.65 -25.95 -33.74
C SER A 89 26.63 -27.14 -34.71
N ALA A 90 25.44 -27.72 -34.93
CA ALA A 90 25.23 -28.82 -35.86
C ALA A 90 25.50 -28.42 -37.33
N GLN A 91 25.02 -27.25 -37.76
CA GLN A 91 25.29 -26.72 -39.11
C GLN A 91 26.78 -26.53 -39.40
N ASN A 92 27.56 -26.21 -38.37
CA ASN A 92 29.00 -26.00 -38.51
C ASN A 92 29.84 -27.27 -38.25
N ASN A 93 29.22 -28.46 -38.16
CA ASN A 93 29.88 -29.71 -37.77
C ASN A 93 30.73 -29.59 -36.50
N SER A 94 30.30 -28.72 -35.58
CA SER A 94 31.00 -28.43 -34.34
C SER A 94 30.31 -29.09 -33.16
N THR A 95 31.08 -29.55 -32.19
CA THR A 95 30.52 -30.14 -30.98
C THR A 95 29.92 -29.03 -30.12
N PHE A 96 28.74 -29.30 -29.56
CA PHE A 96 28.06 -28.39 -28.66
C PHE A 96 28.93 -28.11 -27.41
N ASN A 97 29.16 -26.84 -27.09
CA ASN A 97 30.04 -26.46 -26.00
C ASN A 97 29.28 -26.37 -24.67
N GLU A 98 29.45 -27.39 -23.82
CA GLU A 98 28.81 -27.47 -22.50
C GLU A 98 29.22 -26.33 -21.54
N ARG A 99 30.43 -25.77 -21.66
CA ARG A 99 30.83 -24.61 -20.85
C ARG A 99 29.99 -23.39 -21.23
N LYS A 100 29.84 -23.12 -22.52
CA LYS A 100 29.02 -22.01 -23.01
C LYS A 100 27.54 -22.17 -22.64
N LYS A 101 27.01 -23.40 -22.63
CA LYS A 101 25.66 -23.68 -22.13
C LYS A 101 25.51 -23.30 -20.65
N LYS A 102 26.46 -23.70 -19.80
CA LYS A 102 26.43 -23.33 -18.37
C LYS A 102 26.53 -21.82 -18.15
N GLU A 103 27.33 -21.12 -18.96
CA GLU A 103 27.40 -19.65 -18.93
C GLU A 103 26.06 -19.02 -19.32
N LEU A 104 25.40 -19.54 -20.35
CA LEU A 104 24.08 -19.09 -20.78
C LEU A 104 23.02 -19.33 -19.70
N GLU A 105 23.00 -20.51 -19.09
CA GLU A 105 22.08 -20.83 -17.99
C GLU A 105 22.26 -19.86 -16.82
N LYS A 106 23.51 -19.61 -16.41
CA LYS A 106 23.82 -18.64 -15.35
C LYS A 106 23.37 -17.23 -15.71
N PHE A 107 23.57 -16.79 -16.95
CA PHE A 107 23.12 -15.48 -17.42
C PHE A 107 21.60 -15.31 -17.28
N TYR A 108 20.81 -16.33 -17.61
CA TYR A 108 19.36 -16.29 -17.43
C TYR A 108 18.93 -16.32 -15.95
N GLN A 109 19.63 -17.07 -15.10
CA GLN A 109 19.40 -17.04 -13.64
C GLN A 109 19.70 -15.66 -13.04
N ASP A 110 20.80 -15.04 -13.46
CA ASP A 110 21.17 -13.69 -13.01
C ASP A 110 20.15 -12.64 -13.49
N MET A 111 19.64 -12.77 -14.73
CA MET A 111 18.55 -11.93 -15.23
C MET A 111 17.24 -12.14 -14.46
N GLU A 112 16.88 -13.37 -14.09
CA GLU A 112 15.71 -13.64 -13.25
C GLU A 112 15.80 -12.87 -11.92
N GLN A 113 16.94 -12.96 -11.23
CA GLN A 113 17.12 -12.28 -9.94
C GLN A 113 17.17 -10.75 -10.10
N GLN A 114 17.93 -10.23 -11.06
CA GLN A 114 18.18 -8.80 -11.17
C GLN A 114 17.04 -8.03 -11.84
N LEU A 115 16.43 -8.62 -12.87
CA LEU A 115 15.41 -7.94 -13.67
C LEU A 115 14.01 -8.28 -13.19
N CYS A 116 13.65 -9.56 -13.04
CA CYS A 116 12.27 -9.91 -12.71
C CYS A 116 11.88 -9.41 -11.31
N PHE A 117 12.69 -9.70 -10.28
CA PHE A 117 12.36 -9.26 -8.93
C PHE A 117 12.30 -7.73 -8.82
N ARG A 118 13.30 -7.02 -9.35
CA ARG A 118 13.37 -5.56 -9.30
C ARG A 118 12.25 -4.90 -10.11
N ALA A 119 12.03 -5.33 -11.35
CA ALA A 119 11.02 -4.75 -12.23
C ALA A 119 9.61 -4.97 -11.67
N CYS A 120 9.31 -6.17 -11.16
CA CYS A 120 8.01 -6.45 -10.57
C CYS A 120 7.77 -5.68 -9.26
N SER A 121 8.80 -5.51 -8.43
CA SER A 121 8.73 -4.66 -7.23
C SER A 121 8.42 -3.21 -7.59
N MET A 122 9.10 -2.66 -8.60
CA MET A 122 8.88 -1.28 -9.07
C MET A 122 7.50 -1.12 -9.70
N ARG A 123 7.05 -2.09 -10.50
CA ARG A 123 5.72 -2.09 -11.12
C ARG A 123 4.62 -2.05 -10.07
N CYS A 124 4.76 -2.82 -9.00
CA CYS A 124 3.75 -2.93 -7.93
C CYS A 124 3.89 -1.85 -6.85
N ARG A 125 4.91 -0.99 -6.91
CA ARG A 125 5.18 0.04 -5.88
C ARG A 125 3.99 0.96 -5.60
N HIS A 126 3.20 1.29 -6.63
CA HIS A 126 2.02 2.15 -6.50
C HIS A 126 0.98 1.60 -5.50
N ILE A 127 0.91 0.28 -5.30
CA ILE A 127 0.03 -0.36 -4.32
C ILE A 127 0.36 0.08 -2.90
N LEU A 128 1.64 0.37 -2.63
CA LEU A 128 2.12 0.85 -1.33
C LEU A 128 1.92 2.37 -1.13
N GLN A 129 1.54 3.11 -2.18
CA GLN A 129 1.50 4.59 -2.18
C GLN A 129 0.09 5.18 -2.01
N GLY A 130 -0.96 4.35 -1.96
CA GLY A 130 -2.32 4.85 -1.76
C GLY A 130 -2.65 5.05 -0.29
N ARG A 131 -2.37 6.23 0.28
CA ARG A 131 -3.00 6.71 1.54
C ARG A 131 -2.71 8.14 2.03
N GLU A 132 -2.17 9.06 1.24
CA GLU A 132 -2.02 10.46 1.71
C GLU A 132 -3.15 11.41 1.25
N GLU A 133 -4.04 11.01 0.33
CA GLU A 133 -4.98 11.97 -0.31
C GLU A 133 -6.45 11.92 0.15
N GLU A 134 -6.86 11.05 1.09
CA GLU A 134 -8.29 10.91 1.47
C GLU A 134 -8.65 11.33 2.93
N GLU A 135 -7.76 11.98 3.68
CA GLU A 135 -8.09 12.53 5.02
C GLU A 135 -8.32 14.06 5.03
N GLY A 136 -8.61 14.65 3.87
CA GLY A 136 -8.99 16.05 3.74
C GLY A 136 -10.31 16.21 2.99
N VAL A 137 -11.44 16.00 3.66
CA VAL A 137 -12.77 16.63 3.45
C VAL A 137 -13.82 15.70 4.07
N ARG A 138 -14.18 15.97 5.33
CA ARG A 138 -15.51 15.66 5.88
C ARG A 138 -15.72 16.33 7.23
N ILE A 139 -15.67 17.67 7.27
CA ILE A 139 -16.42 18.45 8.27
C ILE A 139 -16.95 19.70 7.59
N SER A 140 -18.20 19.68 7.14
CA SER A 140 -19.29 20.55 7.61
C SER A 140 -20.49 20.43 6.67
N GLY A 141 -21.64 20.04 7.22
CA GLY A 141 -22.90 20.00 6.50
C GLY A 141 -23.62 21.36 6.47
N ASN A 142 -24.40 21.56 5.41
CA ASN A 142 -25.80 22.05 5.40
C ASN A 142 -26.09 22.92 4.16
N GLY A 143 -27.11 22.47 3.43
CA GLY A 143 -28.12 23.28 2.73
C GLY A 143 -27.65 24.32 1.73
N GLU A 144 -27.97 24.11 0.44
CA GLU A 144 -28.86 25.03 -0.28
C GLU A 144 -29.22 24.49 -1.68
N ASN A 145 -30.50 24.68 -2.01
CA ASN A 145 -31.14 24.39 -3.29
C ASN A 145 -30.36 24.95 -4.49
N LYS A 146 -30.21 24.15 -5.56
CA LYS A 146 -30.18 24.69 -6.93
C LYS A 146 -30.71 23.66 -7.94
N LYS A 147 -31.87 24.00 -8.52
CA LYS A 147 -32.42 23.40 -9.74
C LYS A 147 -31.35 23.37 -10.83
N GLN A 148 -31.12 22.20 -11.42
CA GLN A 148 -30.37 22.08 -12.67
C GLN A 148 -31.35 22.07 -13.85
N HIS A 149 -31.11 22.99 -14.77
CA HIS A 149 -31.73 23.12 -16.08
C HIS A 149 -30.88 22.29 -17.06
N LEU A 150 -31.48 21.36 -17.80
CA LEU A 150 -30.82 20.67 -18.92
C LEU A 150 -30.76 21.61 -20.13
N PRO A 151 -29.64 21.68 -20.87
CA PRO A 151 -29.66 22.14 -22.24
C PRO A 151 -29.99 20.97 -23.18
N SER A 152 -30.74 21.31 -24.24
CA SER A 152 -31.20 20.47 -25.34
C SER A 152 -30.08 20.00 -26.26
#